data_AF-A0AAV6T7A6-F1
#
_entry.id   AF-A0AAV6T7A6-F1
#
_cell.length_a   1.000
_cell.length_b   1.000
_cell.length_c   1.000
_cell.angle_alpha   90.00
_cell.angle_beta   90.00
_cell.angle_gamma   90.00
#
_symmetry.space_group_name_H-M   'P 1'
#
loop_
_entity.id
_entity.type
_entity.pdbx_description
1 polymer ?
#
loop_
_entity_poly.entity_id
_entity_poly.type
_entity_poly.pdbx_seq_one_letter_code
_entity_poly.pdbx_strand_id
1 'polypeptide(L)'
;MNGPELSELPDDSPQLQPHVSELRRRALQATQLTAVTALSDGFLIKFLRARDFDVELSLKLLLNYQRWRQESPEISGCLSPSSVLGLLSTSYHSVLPQRDHAGSRVLLYRIGQWNPKDWSAFQVFRISLMTSEIISSETQTQRRGIKAIFDLQGWSLGHALQINPSLARKISSVLSDSFPLKVRGIHLVNEPMFFRPVFAMIRPFLPDKIKQRRTGVVDPLLSPYS
;
A
#
# COMPACT_ATOMS: atom_id res chain seq x y z
N MET A 1 17.61 -18.78 13.10
CA MET A 1 16.44 -17.89 13.26
C MET A 1 15.52 -18.09 12.07
N ASN A 2 14.22 -18.09 12.31
CA ASN A 2 13.21 -18.11 11.24
C ASN A 2 12.97 -16.69 10.69
N GLY A 3 12.24 -16.60 9.57
CA GLY A 3 11.93 -15.33 8.91
C GLY A 3 11.30 -14.26 9.80
N PRO A 4 10.28 -14.59 10.61
CA PRO A 4 9.68 -13.67 11.57
C PRO A 4 10.65 -13.11 12.62
N GLU A 5 11.55 -13.94 13.15
CA GLU A 5 12.58 -13.51 14.12
C GLU A 5 13.55 -12.50 13.48
N LEU A 6 14.00 -12.75 12.25
CA LEU A 6 14.86 -11.83 11.50
C LEU A 6 14.18 -10.48 11.27
N SER A 7 12.84 -10.48 11.08
CA SER A 7 12.04 -9.26 10.90
C SER A 7 12.15 -8.27 12.05
N GLU A 8 12.30 -8.78 13.27
CA GLU A 8 12.31 -7.99 14.50
C GLU A 8 13.70 -7.42 14.85
N LEU A 9 14.75 -7.82 14.13
CA LEU A 9 16.11 -7.31 14.34
C LEU A 9 16.28 -5.87 13.83
N PRO A 10 17.13 -5.05 14.48
CA PRO A 10 17.57 -3.75 13.95
C PRO A 10 18.18 -3.86 12.55
N ASP A 11 18.07 -2.79 11.77
CA ASP A 11 18.52 -2.75 10.37
C ASP A 11 20.04 -2.96 10.23
N ASP A 12 20.82 -2.58 11.24
CA ASP A 12 22.28 -2.74 11.33
C ASP A 12 22.72 -4.10 11.91
N SER A 13 21.79 -4.99 12.23
CA SER A 13 22.14 -6.31 12.76
C SER A 13 22.98 -7.10 11.75
N PRO A 14 24.14 -7.64 12.17
CA PRO A 14 25.03 -8.42 11.30
C PRO A 14 24.34 -9.69 10.78
N GLN A 15 23.30 -10.16 11.47
CA GLN A 15 22.51 -11.34 11.07
C GLN A 15 21.66 -11.08 9.81
N LEU A 16 21.38 -9.81 9.47
CA LEU A 16 20.63 -9.48 8.25
C LEU A 16 21.53 -9.43 7.01
N GLN A 17 22.84 -9.21 7.19
CA GLN A 17 23.80 -8.97 6.11
C GLN A 17 23.89 -10.08 5.06
N PRO A 18 23.84 -11.38 5.42
CA PRO A 18 23.81 -12.45 4.43
C PRO A 18 22.60 -12.36 3.48
N HIS A 19 21.41 -12.04 4.02
CA HIS A 19 20.18 -11.92 3.25
C HIS A 19 20.17 -10.69 2.35
N VAL A 20 20.66 -9.55 2.87
CA VAL A 20 20.78 -8.30 2.12
C VAL A 20 21.78 -8.47 0.97
N SER A 21 22.95 -9.06 1.25
CA SER A 21 23.99 -9.30 0.25
C SER A 21 23.51 -10.25 -0.85
N GLU A 22 22.82 -11.34 -0.48
CA GLU A 22 22.29 -12.27 -1.45
C GLU A 22 21.19 -11.63 -2.31
N LEU A 23 20.23 -10.92 -1.71
CA LEU A 23 19.19 -10.22 -2.47
C LEU A 23 19.80 -9.19 -3.42
N ARG A 24 20.79 -8.43 -2.97
CA ARG A 24 21.52 -7.46 -3.81
C ARG A 24 22.19 -8.15 -4.99
N ARG A 25 22.94 -9.23 -4.74
CA ARG A 25 23.65 -10.00 -5.76
C ARG A 25 22.68 -10.52 -6.82
N ARG A 26 21.56 -11.12 -6.41
CA ARG A 26 20.55 -11.63 -7.35
C ARG A 26 19.82 -10.52 -8.11
N ALA A 27 19.56 -9.39 -7.46
CA ALA A 27 18.97 -8.22 -8.11
C ALA A 27 19.89 -7.67 -9.21
N LEU A 28 21.19 -7.51 -8.95
CA LEU A 28 22.15 -7.02 -9.94
C LEU A 28 22.31 -7.96 -11.14
N GLN A 29 22.09 -9.27 -10.95
CA GLN A 29 22.11 -10.25 -12.03
C GLN A 29 20.82 -10.27 -12.86
N ALA A 30 19.72 -9.69 -12.35
CA ALA A 30 18.47 -9.60 -13.08
C ALA A 30 18.57 -8.44 -14.09
N THR A 31 18.64 -8.78 -15.38
CA THR A 31 18.72 -7.85 -16.54
C THR A 31 17.63 -6.78 -16.60
N GLN A 32 16.57 -6.90 -15.79
CA GLN A 32 15.44 -5.98 -15.70
C GLN A 32 15.71 -4.72 -14.84
N LEU A 33 16.87 -4.60 -14.19
CA LEU A 33 17.18 -3.54 -13.21
C LEU A 33 18.19 -2.47 -13.69
N THR A 34 18.38 -2.31 -14.99
CA THR A 34 19.37 -1.40 -15.64
C THR A 34 19.32 0.08 -15.23
N ALA A 35 18.29 0.53 -14.50
CA ALA A 35 18.14 1.93 -14.06
C ALA A 35 18.16 2.14 -12.54
N VAL A 36 18.42 1.12 -11.71
CA VAL A 36 18.37 1.29 -10.24
C VAL A 36 19.68 1.84 -9.71
N THR A 37 19.68 3.12 -9.34
CA THR A 37 20.87 3.88 -8.95
C THR A 37 21.38 3.68 -7.51
N ALA A 38 20.67 2.94 -6.63
CA ALA A 38 21.25 2.48 -5.36
C ALA A 38 20.43 1.35 -4.70
N LEU A 39 20.96 0.13 -4.66
CA LEU A 39 20.41 -0.98 -3.86
C LEU A 39 20.99 -0.96 -2.43
N SER A 40 20.72 0.14 -1.71
CA SER A 40 21.16 0.30 -0.31
C SER A 40 20.55 -0.75 0.60
N ASP A 41 21.20 -1.05 1.73
CA ASP A 41 20.71 -2.01 2.73
C ASP A 41 19.28 -1.68 3.16
N GLY A 42 19.03 -0.43 3.57
CA GLY A 42 17.71 0.02 3.99
C GLY A 42 16.64 -0.10 2.90
N PHE A 43 17.00 0.06 1.62
CA PHE A 43 16.07 -0.18 0.51
C PHE A 43 15.71 -1.66 0.40
N LEU A 44 16.70 -2.55 0.41
CA LEU A 44 16.53 -4.00 0.26
C LEU A 44 15.81 -4.63 1.47
N ILE A 45 16.09 -4.14 2.68
CA ILE A 45 15.49 -4.62 3.93
C ILE A 45 13.96 -4.50 3.90
N LYS A 46 13.39 -3.47 3.23
CA LYS A 46 11.94 -3.33 3.07
C LYS A 46 11.33 -4.54 2.37
N PHE A 47 11.98 -5.01 1.31
CA PHE A 47 11.53 -6.17 0.53
C PHE A 47 11.68 -7.47 1.33
N LEU A 48 12.83 -7.63 2.00
CA LEU A 48 13.09 -8.76 2.90
C LEU A 48 12.04 -8.84 4.01
N ARG A 49 11.79 -7.75 4.75
CA ARG A 49 10.78 -7.72 5.81
C ARG A 49 9.38 -7.98 5.28
N ALA A 50 9.03 -7.46 4.10
CA ALA A 50 7.73 -7.70 3.47
C ALA A 50 7.49 -9.17 3.10
N ARG A 51 8.54 -9.99 3.02
CA ARG A 51 8.50 -11.43 2.70
C ARG A 51 9.18 -12.28 3.76
N ASP A 52 9.22 -11.80 5.00
CA ASP A 52 9.73 -12.53 6.16
C ASP A 52 11.13 -13.12 5.90
N PHE A 53 12.02 -12.34 5.28
CA PHE A 53 13.40 -12.69 4.93
C PHE A 53 13.57 -13.87 3.96
N ASP A 54 12.50 -14.30 3.29
CA ASP A 54 12.57 -15.17 2.13
C ASP A 54 13.16 -14.40 0.94
N VAL A 55 14.39 -14.74 0.57
CA VAL A 55 15.15 -14.03 -0.47
C VAL A 55 14.51 -14.19 -1.86
N GLU A 56 13.95 -15.36 -2.18
CA GLU A 56 13.34 -15.63 -3.48
C GLU A 56 12.06 -14.81 -3.66
N LEU A 57 11.19 -14.85 -2.66
CA LEU A 57 9.97 -14.05 -2.65
C LEU A 57 10.27 -12.54 -2.62
N SER A 58 11.34 -12.14 -1.93
CA SER A 58 11.80 -10.73 -1.89
C SER A 58 12.30 -10.25 -3.24
N LEU A 59 13.07 -11.09 -3.96
CA LEU A 59 13.52 -10.78 -5.31
C LEU A 59 12.33 -10.64 -6.26
N LYS A 60 11.37 -11.56 -6.21
CA LYS A 60 10.14 -11.48 -7.01
C LYS A 60 9.38 -10.17 -6.75
N LEU A 61 9.21 -9.80 -5.48
CA LEU A 61 8.56 -8.55 -5.09
C LEU A 61 9.32 -7.31 -5.59
N LEU A 62 10.65 -7.30 -5.51
CA LEU A 62 11.49 -6.21 -6.00
C LEU A 62 11.35 -6.03 -7.52
N LEU A 63 11.40 -7.12 -8.28
CA LEU A 63 11.23 -7.07 -9.74
C LEU A 63 9.82 -6.62 -10.12
N ASN A 64 8.79 -7.11 -9.43
CA ASN A 64 7.41 -6.68 -9.65
C ASN A 64 7.20 -5.20 -9.30
N TYR A 65 7.81 -4.69 -8.24
CA TYR A 65 7.77 -3.27 -7.88
C TYR A 65 8.35 -2.40 -9.00
N GLN A 66 9.53 -2.77 -9.52
CA GLN A 66 10.19 -2.01 -10.59
C GLN A 66 9.40 -2.07 -11.91
N ARG A 67 8.92 -3.26 -12.29
CA ARG A 67 8.06 -3.44 -13.47
C ARG A 67 6.78 -2.62 -13.34
N TRP A 68 6.10 -2.68 -12.20
CA TRP A 68 4.87 -1.92 -11.97
C TRP A 68 5.09 -0.41 -12.10
N ARG A 69 6.22 0.11 -11.60
CA ARG A 69 6.58 1.51 -11.78
C ARG A 69 6.79 1.87 -13.24
N GLN A 70 7.45 1.02 -14.04
CA GLN A 70 7.66 1.24 -15.46
C GLN A 70 6.35 1.18 -16.27
N GLU A 71 5.43 0.28 -15.91
CA GLU A 71 4.15 0.07 -16.59
C GLU A 71 3.05 1.05 -16.16
N SER A 72 3.25 1.78 -15.06
CA SER A 72 2.27 2.73 -14.50
C SER A 72 2.83 4.16 -14.30
N PRO A 73 3.49 4.77 -15.31
CA PRO A 73 4.13 6.09 -15.18
C PRO A 73 3.14 7.20 -14.85
N GLU A 74 1.87 7.07 -15.22
CA GLU A 74 0.80 8.00 -14.87
C GLU A 74 0.46 8.02 -13.37
N ILE A 75 1.00 7.07 -12.60
CA ILE A 75 0.93 7.02 -11.14
C ILE A 75 2.32 7.21 -10.54
N SER A 76 3.31 6.43 -11.00
CA SER A 76 4.64 6.30 -10.40
C SER A 76 5.66 7.34 -10.86
N GLY A 77 5.38 8.02 -11.98
CA GLY A 77 6.26 9.03 -12.58
C GLY A 77 6.28 10.30 -11.73
N CYS A 78 7.49 10.89 -11.61
CA CYS A 78 7.78 12.14 -10.90
C CYS A 78 6.92 12.36 -9.65
N LEU A 79 7.23 11.63 -8.58
CA LEU A 79 6.55 11.74 -7.29
C LEU A 79 6.92 13.04 -6.57
N SER A 80 6.42 14.18 -7.07
CA SER A 80 6.57 15.49 -6.44
C SER A 80 5.29 15.90 -5.72
N PRO A 81 5.35 16.33 -4.44
CA PRO A 81 4.17 16.84 -3.72
C PRO A 81 3.47 17.98 -4.46
N SER A 82 4.22 18.79 -5.22
CA SER A 82 3.65 19.89 -6.01
C SER A 82 2.62 19.42 -7.05
N SER A 83 2.76 18.20 -7.58
CA SER A 83 1.85 17.62 -8.57
C SER A 83 0.46 17.28 -8.04
N VAL A 84 0.31 17.21 -6.71
CA VAL A 84 -0.93 16.83 -6.01
C VAL A 84 -1.24 17.78 -4.85
N LEU A 85 -0.59 18.95 -4.78
CA LEU A 85 -0.66 19.84 -3.63
C LEU A 85 -2.09 20.31 -3.34
N GLY A 86 -2.87 20.60 -4.38
CA GLY A 86 -4.27 21.01 -4.22
C GLY A 86 -5.18 19.91 -3.66
N LEU A 87 -4.81 18.63 -3.80
CA LEU A 87 -5.53 17.52 -3.17
C LEU A 87 -4.97 17.22 -1.77
N LEU A 88 -3.66 17.39 -1.56
CA LEU A 88 -3.02 17.29 -0.24
C LEU A 88 -3.47 18.41 0.73
N SER A 89 -3.83 19.58 0.22
CA SER A 89 -4.39 20.68 1.02
C SER A 89 -5.85 20.43 1.42
N THR A 90 -6.51 19.45 0.81
CA THR A 90 -7.81 18.97 1.28
C THR A 90 -7.63 17.98 2.43
N SER A 91 -8.75 17.65 3.04
CA SER A 91 -8.85 16.60 4.04
C SER A 91 -8.95 15.18 3.45
N TYR A 92 -8.68 14.98 2.15
CA TYR A 92 -8.84 13.69 1.46
C TYR A 92 -8.01 12.56 2.08
N HIS A 93 -6.73 12.79 2.34
CA HIS A 93 -5.81 11.76 2.81
C HIS A 93 -5.11 12.17 4.09
N SER A 94 -4.95 11.24 5.02
CA SER A 94 -4.20 11.47 6.25
C SER A 94 -3.53 10.19 6.75
N VAL A 95 -2.37 10.34 7.39
CA VAL A 95 -1.72 9.29 8.15
C VAL A 95 -1.98 9.58 9.62
N LEU A 96 -2.66 8.66 10.33
CA LEU A 96 -2.95 8.90 11.74
C LEU A 96 -1.64 8.92 12.55
N PRO A 97 -1.50 9.84 13.53
CA PRO A 97 -0.27 9.94 14.30
C PRO A 97 -0.03 8.67 15.13
N GLN A 98 -1.08 8.09 15.70
CA GLN A 98 -1.02 6.83 16.43
C GLN A 98 -1.10 5.62 15.48
N ARG A 99 -0.38 4.57 15.86
CA ARG A 99 -0.54 3.23 15.30
C ARG A 99 -1.72 2.53 15.98
N ASP A 100 -2.23 1.47 15.35
CA ASP A 100 -3.25 0.64 16.00
C ASP A 100 -2.65 -0.22 17.12
N HIS A 101 -3.50 -0.99 17.82
CA HIS A 101 -3.09 -1.90 18.90
C HIS A 101 -2.08 -2.98 18.46
N ALA A 102 -2.00 -3.29 17.17
CA ALA A 102 -1.04 -4.24 16.60
C ALA A 102 0.23 -3.55 16.06
N GLY A 103 0.37 -2.23 16.22
CA GLY A 103 1.48 -1.43 15.73
C GLY A 103 1.43 -1.08 14.23
N SER A 104 0.32 -1.37 13.55
CA SER A 104 0.13 -1.04 12.13
C SER A 104 0.00 0.46 11.95
N ARG A 105 0.61 1.01 10.88
CA ARG A 105 0.35 2.40 10.47
C ARG A 105 -1.06 2.51 9.92
N VAL A 106 -1.81 3.54 10.32
CA VAL A 106 -3.21 3.72 9.89
C VAL A 106 -3.32 4.86 8.89
N LEU A 107 -3.86 4.54 7.72
CA LEU A 107 -4.14 5.49 6.63
C LEU A 107 -5.63 5.76 6.58
N LEU A 108 -6.02 7.02 6.47
CA LEU A 108 -7.40 7.45 6.30
C LEU A 108 -7.58 8.11 4.94
N TYR A 109 -8.63 7.69 4.24
CA TYR A 109 -9.08 8.25 2.97
C TYR A 109 -10.55 8.67 3.10
N ARG A 110 -10.84 9.96 2.93
CA ARG A 110 -12.18 10.54 2.98
C ARG A 110 -12.67 10.85 1.58
N ILE A 111 -13.48 9.96 1.00
CA ILE A 111 -13.86 10.05 -0.41
C ILE A 111 -14.68 11.31 -0.70
N GLY A 112 -15.53 11.78 0.21
CA GLY A 112 -16.28 13.02 0.02
C GLY A 112 -15.43 14.28 -0.16
N GLN A 113 -14.11 14.23 0.09
CA GLN A 113 -13.17 15.33 -0.13
C GLN A 113 -12.47 15.26 -1.50
N TRP A 114 -12.65 14.16 -2.23
CA TRP A 114 -12.16 14.04 -3.61
C TRP A 114 -13.24 14.58 -4.56
N ASN A 115 -12.94 15.64 -5.29
CA ASN A 115 -13.78 16.05 -6.42
C ASN A 115 -13.34 15.32 -7.69
N PRO A 116 -14.15 14.40 -8.26
CA PRO A 116 -13.78 13.61 -9.44
C PRO A 116 -13.74 14.43 -10.74
N LYS A 117 -14.19 15.69 -10.72
CA LYS A 117 -14.04 16.63 -11.84
C LYS A 117 -12.66 17.29 -11.89
N ASP A 118 -12.05 17.49 -10.72
CA ASP A 118 -10.77 18.21 -10.61
C ASP A 118 -9.59 17.23 -10.60
N TRP A 119 -9.81 16.03 -10.04
CA TRP A 119 -8.76 15.03 -9.84
C TRP A 119 -9.19 13.67 -10.38
N SER A 120 -8.34 13.10 -11.24
CA SER A 120 -8.50 11.72 -11.73
C SER A 120 -8.18 10.70 -10.63
N ALA A 121 -8.75 9.49 -10.73
CA ALA A 121 -8.42 8.42 -9.78
C ALA A 121 -6.94 8.00 -9.83
N PHE A 122 -6.22 8.22 -10.94
CA PHE A 122 -4.78 8.00 -11.03
C PHE A 122 -4.00 8.98 -10.15
N GLN A 123 -4.35 10.27 -10.17
CA GLN A 123 -3.74 11.29 -9.30
C GLN A 123 -4.05 11.04 -7.82
N VAL A 124 -5.28 10.60 -7.53
CA VAL A 124 -5.69 10.20 -6.19
C VAL A 124 -4.85 9.00 -5.70
N PHE A 125 -4.68 7.97 -6.53
CA PHE A 125 -3.87 6.81 -6.17
C PHE A 125 -2.37 7.13 -6.07
N ARG A 126 -1.88 8.14 -6.81
CA ARG A 126 -0.52 8.66 -6.64
C ARG A 126 -0.27 9.16 -5.21
N ILE A 127 -1.24 9.79 -4.54
CA ILE A 127 -1.09 10.18 -3.12
C ILE A 127 -0.85 8.96 -2.24
N SER A 128 -1.59 7.88 -2.47
CA SER A 128 -1.40 6.62 -1.74
C SER A 128 0.00 6.04 -1.97
N LEU A 129 0.50 6.10 -3.22
CA LEU A 129 1.86 5.65 -3.55
C LEU A 129 2.92 6.51 -2.85
N MET A 130 2.82 7.85 -2.93
CA MET A 130 3.76 8.76 -2.28
C MET A 130 3.83 8.54 -0.77
N THR A 131 2.66 8.42 -0.13
CA THR A 131 2.58 8.12 1.29
C THR A 131 3.19 6.76 1.61
N SER A 132 2.93 5.75 0.77
CA SER A 132 3.48 4.41 0.92
C SER A 132 5.01 4.41 0.82
N GLU A 133 5.61 5.19 -0.08
CA GLU A 133 7.07 5.36 -0.17
C GLU A 133 7.66 5.89 1.14
N ILE A 134 7.04 6.94 1.70
CA ILE A 134 7.48 7.55 2.95
C ILE A 134 7.38 6.56 4.10
N ILE A 135 6.19 6.01 4.37
CA ILE A 135 5.97 5.14 5.54
C ILE A 135 6.70 3.79 5.39
N SER A 136 7.04 3.36 4.18
CA SER A 136 7.85 2.15 3.96
C SER A 136 9.26 2.26 4.54
N SER A 137 9.75 3.48 4.80
CA SER A 137 11.04 3.69 5.48
C SER A 137 10.97 3.45 6.99
N GLU A 138 9.78 3.47 7.59
CA GLU A 138 9.61 3.24 9.02
C GLU A 138 9.75 1.74 9.35
N THR A 139 10.76 1.35 10.12
CA THR A 139 10.99 -0.06 10.54
C THR A 139 9.74 -0.71 11.14
N GLN A 140 9.00 0.01 11.99
CA GLN A 140 7.76 -0.50 12.58
C GLN A 140 6.67 -0.76 11.53
N THR A 141 6.58 0.06 10.49
CA THR A 141 5.62 -0.15 9.39
C THR A 141 6.03 -1.34 8.52
N GLN A 142 7.33 -1.58 8.30
CA GLN A 142 7.80 -2.77 7.59
C GLN A 142 7.45 -4.07 8.33
N ARG A 143 7.55 -4.06 9.67
CA ARG A 143 7.25 -5.22 10.53
C ARG A 143 5.75 -5.45 10.70
N ARG A 144 5.05 -4.41 11.16
CA ARG A 144 3.65 -4.49 11.56
C ARG A 144 2.70 -4.28 10.38
N GLY A 145 3.12 -3.57 9.35
CA GLY A 145 2.31 -3.31 8.15
C GLY A 145 1.40 -2.10 8.31
N ILE A 146 0.38 -2.04 7.45
CA ILE A 146 -0.57 -0.93 7.39
C ILE A 146 -2.02 -1.41 7.49
N LYS A 147 -2.90 -0.52 7.95
CA LYS A 147 -4.35 -0.62 7.76
C LYS A 147 -4.84 0.63 7.04
N ALA A 148 -5.73 0.47 6.06
CA ALA A 148 -6.35 1.57 5.36
C ALA A 148 -7.83 1.65 5.72
N ILE A 149 -8.31 2.85 6.02
CA ILE A 149 -9.71 3.17 6.26
C ILE A 149 -10.17 4.06 5.10
N PHE A 150 -11.19 3.60 4.39
CA PHE A 150 -11.88 4.37 3.37
C PHE A 150 -13.24 4.77 3.91
N ASP A 151 -13.39 6.04 4.24
CA ASP A 151 -14.68 6.66 4.52
C ASP A 151 -15.35 7.01 3.19
N LEU A 152 -16.40 6.25 2.88
CA LEU A 152 -17.15 6.33 1.63
C LEU A 152 -18.31 7.33 1.73
N GLN A 153 -18.43 8.11 2.81
CA GLN A 153 -19.37 9.22 2.86
C GLN A 153 -19.08 10.21 1.72
N GLY A 154 -20.12 10.56 0.95
CA GLY A 154 -20.00 11.40 -0.25
C GLY A 154 -19.59 10.65 -1.52
N TRP A 155 -19.48 9.31 -1.49
CA TRP A 155 -19.31 8.51 -2.70
C TRP A 155 -20.46 8.77 -3.69
N SER A 156 -20.15 8.81 -4.99
CA SER A 156 -21.05 9.27 -6.04
C SER A 156 -20.78 8.53 -7.36
N LEU A 157 -21.69 8.66 -8.33
CA LEU A 157 -21.48 8.08 -9.67
C LEU A 157 -20.23 8.65 -10.35
N GLY A 158 -19.91 9.93 -10.10
CA GLY A 158 -18.69 10.56 -10.63
C GLY A 158 -17.42 9.85 -10.15
N HIS A 159 -17.39 9.39 -8.90
CA HIS A 159 -16.30 8.57 -8.39
C HIS A 159 -16.26 7.19 -9.05
N ALA A 160 -17.43 6.54 -9.18
CA ALA A 160 -17.51 5.20 -9.76
C ALA A 160 -17.01 5.17 -11.22
N LEU A 161 -17.33 6.19 -12.02
CA LEU A 161 -16.89 6.30 -13.41
C LEU A 161 -15.38 6.48 -13.57
N GLN A 162 -14.68 6.93 -12.53
CA GLN A 162 -13.21 7.04 -12.53
C GLN A 162 -12.53 5.67 -12.35
N ILE A 163 -13.24 4.66 -11.83
CA ILE A 163 -12.70 3.33 -11.55
C ILE A 163 -12.91 2.43 -12.76
N ASN A 164 -11.86 2.26 -13.56
CA ASN A 164 -11.85 1.36 -14.71
C ASN A 164 -11.03 0.08 -14.42
N PRO A 165 -11.15 -0.98 -15.25
CA PRO A 165 -10.41 -2.24 -15.05
C PRO A 165 -8.89 -2.08 -15.05
N SER A 166 -8.33 -1.12 -15.80
CA SER A 166 -6.89 -0.85 -15.83
C SER A 166 -6.40 -0.35 -14.47
N LEU A 167 -7.11 0.61 -13.88
CA LEU A 167 -6.82 1.12 -12.55
C LEU A 167 -7.04 0.04 -11.47
N ALA A 168 -8.13 -0.71 -11.55
CA ALA A 168 -8.39 -1.80 -10.60
C ALA A 168 -7.26 -2.84 -10.58
N ARG A 169 -6.71 -3.19 -11.75
CA ARG A 169 -5.55 -4.08 -11.86
C ARG A 169 -4.31 -3.47 -11.20
N LYS A 170 -4.02 -2.19 -11.46
CA LYS A 170 -2.86 -1.49 -10.86
C LYS A 170 -2.95 -1.40 -9.34
N ILE A 171 -4.12 -1.05 -8.80
CA ILE A 171 -4.40 -1.04 -7.36
C ILE A 171 -4.13 -2.44 -6.79
N SER A 172 -4.64 -3.47 -7.46
CA SER A 172 -4.49 -4.83 -6.99
C SER A 172 -3.03 -5.28 -6.92
N SER A 173 -2.23 -5.02 -7.96
CA SER A 173 -0.82 -5.38 -7.98
C SER A 173 -0.07 -4.78 -6.79
N VAL A 174 -0.34 -3.52 -6.44
CA VAL A 174 0.23 -2.86 -5.26
C VAL A 174 -0.19 -3.53 -3.95
N LEU A 175 -1.46 -3.94 -3.84
CA LEU A 175 -1.99 -4.62 -2.65
C LEU A 175 -1.49 -6.07 -2.49
N SER A 176 -1.06 -6.73 -3.57
CA SER A 176 -0.61 -8.12 -3.59
C SER A 176 0.91 -8.27 -3.49
N ASP A 177 1.61 -7.82 -4.52
CA ASP A 177 2.98 -8.28 -4.81
C ASP A 177 3.83 -7.31 -5.64
N SER A 178 3.45 -6.03 -5.67
CA SER A 178 4.23 -4.96 -6.33
C SER A 178 4.65 -3.82 -5.39
N PHE A 179 4.40 -3.90 -4.07
CA PHE A 179 4.87 -2.90 -3.12
C PHE A 179 5.33 -3.52 -1.80
N PRO A 180 6.46 -3.07 -1.19
CA PRO A 180 7.02 -3.67 0.03
C PRO A 180 6.30 -3.22 1.32
N LEU A 181 4.98 -3.39 1.36
CA LEU A 181 4.16 -3.17 2.56
C LEU A 181 3.24 -4.36 2.81
N LYS A 182 3.09 -4.71 4.09
CA LYS A 182 2.12 -5.72 4.52
C LYS A 182 0.76 -5.05 4.73
N VAL A 183 -0.20 -5.30 3.84
CA VAL A 183 -1.58 -4.84 4.04
C VAL A 183 -2.24 -5.73 5.09
N ARG A 184 -2.45 -5.18 6.29
CA ARG A 184 -3.07 -5.89 7.42
C ARG A 184 -4.58 -5.78 7.41
N GLY A 185 -5.15 -4.71 6.87
CA GLY A 185 -6.60 -4.54 6.80
C GLY A 185 -7.00 -3.41 5.86
N ILE A 186 -8.17 -3.57 5.24
CA ILE A 186 -8.85 -2.53 4.48
C ILE A 186 -10.26 -2.43 5.07
N HIS A 187 -10.58 -1.27 5.62
CA HIS A 187 -11.86 -0.99 6.27
C HIS A 187 -12.63 -0.01 5.41
N LEU A 188 -13.85 -0.37 5.04
CA LEU A 188 -14.77 0.50 4.33
C LEU A 188 -15.84 0.94 5.33
N VAL A 189 -16.00 2.24 5.54
CA VAL A 189 -17.02 2.81 6.43
C VAL A 189 -17.94 3.72 5.63
N ASN A 190 -19.18 3.90 6.07
CA ASN A 190 -20.21 4.68 5.38
C ASN A 190 -20.43 4.24 3.91
N GLU A 191 -20.34 2.94 3.61
CA GLU A 191 -20.53 2.39 2.27
C GLU A 191 -21.97 2.60 1.77
N PRO A 192 -22.21 3.35 0.69
CA PRO A 192 -23.53 3.41 0.09
C PRO A 192 -23.82 2.15 -0.74
N MET A 193 -25.10 1.76 -0.85
CA MET A 193 -25.50 0.55 -1.58
C MET A 193 -24.96 0.46 -3.02
N PHE A 194 -24.80 1.61 -3.71
CA PHE A 194 -24.31 1.68 -5.08
C PHE A 194 -22.78 1.63 -5.21
N PHE A 195 -22.03 1.43 -4.12
CA PHE A 195 -20.60 1.10 -4.17
C PHE A 195 -20.35 -0.38 -4.56
N ARG A 196 -21.33 -1.26 -4.30
CA ARG A 196 -21.20 -2.72 -4.49
C ARG A 196 -20.69 -3.14 -5.89
N PRO A 197 -21.13 -2.54 -7.02
CA PRO A 197 -20.61 -2.90 -8.34
C PRO A 197 -19.12 -2.60 -8.51
N VAL A 198 -18.64 -1.48 -7.97
CA VAL A 198 -17.22 -1.11 -7.99
C VAL A 198 -16.40 -2.07 -7.13
N PHE A 199 -16.90 -2.43 -5.95
CA PHE A 199 -16.26 -3.46 -5.13
C PHE A 199 -16.20 -4.82 -5.85
N ALA A 200 -17.27 -5.22 -6.53
CA ALA A 200 -17.30 -6.46 -7.30
C ALA A 200 -16.28 -6.48 -8.45
N MET A 201 -15.94 -5.32 -9.03
CA MET A 201 -14.88 -5.20 -10.04
C MET A 201 -13.47 -5.37 -9.44
N ILE A 202 -13.24 -4.85 -8.24
CA ILE A 202 -11.93 -4.89 -7.57
C ILE A 202 -11.69 -6.25 -6.89
N ARG A 203 -12.75 -6.83 -6.32
CA ARG A 203 -12.70 -8.05 -5.49
C ARG A 203 -11.95 -9.22 -6.12
N PRO A 204 -12.08 -9.57 -7.42
CA PRO A 204 -11.39 -10.69 -8.03
C PRO A 204 -9.87 -10.59 -7.92
N PHE A 205 -9.34 -9.37 -7.93
CA PHE A 205 -7.91 -9.12 -7.93
C PHE A 205 -7.32 -9.08 -6.50
N LEU A 206 -8.15 -8.82 -5.48
CA LEU A 206 -7.68 -8.78 -4.09
C LEU A 206 -7.13 -10.15 -3.62
N PRO A 207 -5.99 -10.18 -2.89
CA PRO A 207 -5.52 -11.39 -2.21
C PRO A 207 -6.60 -11.96 -1.27
N ASP A 208 -6.69 -13.28 -1.14
CA ASP A 208 -7.70 -13.92 -0.29
C ASP A 208 -7.59 -13.51 1.18
N LYS A 209 -6.37 -13.25 1.66
CA LYS A 209 -6.11 -12.66 2.99
C LYS A 209 -6.78 -11.30 3.18
N ILE A 210 -6.96 -10.52 2.12
CA ILE A 210 -7.66 -9.22 2.16
C ILE A 210 -9.17 -9.43 1.99
N LYS A 211 -9.61 -10.37 1.13
CA LYS A 211 -11.03 -10.73 0.97
C LYS A 211 -11.68 -11.21 2.27
N GLN A 212 -10.93 -11.96 3.10
CA GLN A 212 -11.41 -12.51 4.37
C GLN A 212 -11.43 -11.47 5.52
N ARG A 213 -10.70 -10.36 5.42
CA ARG A 213 -10.53 -9.37 6.50
C ARG A 213 -11.56 -8.23 6.48
N ARG A 214 -12.80 -8.53 6.12
CA ARG A 214 -13.93 -7.64 6.45
C ARG A 214 -14.31 -7.85 7.92
N THR A 215 -13.50 -7.33 8.84
CA THR A 215 -13.92 -7.21 10.24
C THR A 215 -14.51 -5.82 10.46
N GLY A 216 -15.81 -5.80 10.77
CA GLY A 216 -16.53 -4.65 11.31
C GLY A 216 -17.41 -3.90 10.30
N VAL A 217 -18.59 -4.45 9.99
CA VAL A 217 -19.76 -3.56 9.94
C VAL A 217 -19.96 -3.13 11.38
N VAL A 218 -19.68 -1.86 11.69
CA VAL A 218 -20.18 -1.27 12.94
C VAL A 218 -21.67 -1.10 12.71
N ASP A 219 -22.45 -2.02 13.27
CA ASP A 219 -23.88 -1.90 13.35
C ASP A 219 -24.20 -0.64 14.18
N PRO A 220 -24.95 0.35 13.66
CA PRO A 220 -25.29 1.57 14.41
C PRO A 220 -26.16 1.33 15.65
N LEU A 221 -26.53 0.09 15.99
CA LEU A 221 -27.54 -0.22 17.01
C LEU A 221 -27.04 -0.90 18.29
N LEU A 222 -25.75 -0.85 18.62
CA LEU A 222 -25.28 -1.29 19.96
C LEU A 222 -24.60 -0.16 20.72
N SER A 223 -25.44 0.70 21.31
CA SER A 223 -25.13 1.44 22.53
C SER A 223 -25.37 0.53 23.73
N PRO A 224 -24.47 0.50 24.73
CA PRO A 224 -24.91 0.28 26.09
C PRO A 224 -24.44 1.45 26.96
N TYR A 225 -25.32 2.44 27.12
CA TYR A 225 -25.59 2.92 28.47
C TYR A 225 -26.55 1.92 29.11
N SER A 226 -26.00 1.03 29.94
CA SER A 226 -26.65 0.36 31.08
C SER A 226 -25.55 -0.35 31.86
#